data_AF-A0A353C7I5-F1
#
_entry.id   AF-A0A353C7I5-F1
#
_cell.length_a   1.000
_cell.length_b   1.000
_cell.length_c   1.000
_cell.angle_alpha   90.00
_cell.angle_beta   90.00
_cell.angle_gamma   90.00
#
_symmetry.space_group_name_H-M   'P 1'
#
loop_
_entity.id
_entity.type
_entity.pdbx_description
1 polymer ?
#
loop_
_entity_poly.entity_id
_entity_poly.type
_entity_poly.pdbx_seq_one_letter_code
_entity_poly.pdbx_strand_id
1 'polypeptide(L)'
;MPHLWMFLLQSLTPDEHEVILIDGNAKAMTRPELVQFCKDENIGLVGIGAMTRMVARAYLVADALREAGFKVVMGGPHVTECPDEALGRDGGPRHADAVALGEADETWPLIVADAARGELKEVYTPQLDAKGNDIKPSLQPYPHIPWETLDLEQFSLV
;
A
#
# COMPACT_ATOMS: atom_id res chain seq x y z
N MET A 1 -15.29 3.54 8.41
CA MET A 1 -15.11 4.55 7.34
C MET A 1 -14.34 3.84 6.24
N PRO A 2 -14.89 3.73 5.02
CA PRO A 2 -14.23 3.03 3.93
C PRO A 2 -12.91 3.72 3.55
N HIS A 3 -11.89 2.93 3.25
CA HIS A 3 -10.59 3.42 2.83
C HIS A 3 -10.59 3.61 1.30
N LEU A 4 -10.83 4.84 0.84
CA LEU A 4 -10.95 5.12 -0.61
C LEU A 4 -9.63 4.99 -1.37
N TRP A 5 -8.49 5.07 -0.67
CA TRP A 5 -7.17 5.01 -1.29
C TRP A 5 -6.92 3.70 -2.06
N MET A 6 -7.47 2.57 -1.59
CA MET A 6 -7.26 1.26 -2.22
C MET A 6 -7.83 1.21 -3.64
N PHE A 7 -9.02 1.79 -3.82
CA PHE A 7 -9.70 1.85 -5.12
C PHE A 7 -9.01 2.84 -6.07
N LEU A 8 -8.51 3.94 -5.54
CA LEU A 8 -7.70 4.88 -6.30
C LEU A 8 -6.42 4.21 -6.80
N LEU A 9 -5.64 3.57 -5.92
CA LEU A 9 -4.41 2.90 -6.31
C LEU A 9 -4.67 1.72 -7.25
N GLN A 10 -5.78 0.99 -7.08
CA GLN A 10 -6.22 0.00 -8.07
C GLN A 10 -6.40 0.64 -9.46
N SER A 11 -7.13 1.76 -9.55
CA SER A 11 -7.36 2.46 -10.83
C SER A 11 -6.10 3.07 -11.46
N LEU A 12 -5.06 3.29 -10.66
CA LEU A 12 -3.77 3.81 -11.11
C LEU A 12 -2.74 2.70 -11.36
N THR A 13 -3.06 1.45 -11.03
CA THR A 13 -2.16 0.33 -11.29
C THR A 13 -2.13 0.05 -12.80
N PRO A 14 -0.94 -0.10 -13.42
CA PRO A 14 -0.84 -0.42 -14.84
C PRO A 14 -1.63 -1.67 -15.23
N ASP A 15 -2.31 -1.63 -16.39
CA ASP A 15 -3.27 -2.65 -16.85
C ASP A 15 -2.68 -4.07 -16.96
N GLU A 16 -1.35 -4.19 -17.08
CA GLU A 16 -0.65 -5.49 -17.07
C GLU A 16 -0.62 -6.19 -15.71
N HIS A 17 -1.07 -5.53 -14.64
CA HIS A 17 -1.08 -6.07 -13.28
C HIS A 17 -2.50 -6.24 -12.75
N GLU A 18 -2.75 -7.41 -12.16
CA GLU A 18 -3.99 -7.67 -11.43
C GLU A 18 -3.90 -7.16 -9.99
N VAL A 19 -4.99 -6.57 -9.50
CA VAL A 19 -5.06 -5.98 -8.16
C VAL A 19 -6.17 -6.64 -7.35
N ILE A 20 -5.79 -7.25 -6.23
CA ILE A 20 -6.70 -7.79 -5.24
C ILE A 20 -6.75 -6.85 -4.04
N LEU A 21 -7.97 -6.44 -3.65
CA LEU A 21 -8.20 -5.58 -2.51
C LEU A 21 -8.66 -6.39 -1.30
N ILE A 22 -8.09 -6.10 -0.12
CA ILE A 22 -8.44 -6.75 1.14
C ILE A 22 -8.67 -5.68 2.20
N ASP A 23 -9.92 -5.48 2.62
CA ASP A 23 -10.23 -4.75 3.85
C ASP A 23 -10.32 -5.74 5.01
N GLY A 24 -9.35 -5.67 5.93
CA GLY A 24 -9.33 -6.53 7.12
C GLY A 24 -10.51 -6.33 8.08
N ASN A 25 -11.33 -5.29 7.91
CA ASN A 25 -12.60 -5.12 8.62
C ASN A 25 -13.75 -5.89 7.97
N ALA A 26 -13.71 -6.09 6.65
CA ALA A 26 -14.74 -6.84 5.91
C ALA A 26 -14.41 -8.33 5.87
N LYS A 27 -13.16 -8.69 5.56
CA LYS A 27 -12.68 -10.07 5.50
C LYS A 27 -11.54 -10.25 6.50
N ALA A 28 -11.90 -10.69 7.71
CA ALA A 28 -10.91 -10.99 8.74
C ALA A 28 -10.14 -12.26 8.39
N MET A 29 -8.81 -12.14 8.32
CA MET A 29 -7.88 -13.27 8.21
C MET A 29 -6.84 -13.17 9.32
N THR A 30 -6.45 -14.32 9.85
CA THR A 30 -5.25 -14.43 10.67
C THR A 30 -4.00 -14.24 9.78
N ARG A 31 -2.85 -13.92 10.38
CA ARG A 31 -1.60 -13.76 9.61
C ARG A 31 -1.22 -15.01 8.80
N PRO A 32 -1.32 -16.25 9.33
CA PRO A 32 -1.05 -17.45 8.53
C PRO A 32 -2.03 -17.62 7.36
N GLU A 33 -3.32 -17.32 7.56
CA GLU A 33 -4.32 -17.38 6.48
C GLU A 33 -4.04 -16.34 5.40
N LEU A 34 -3.67 -15.11 5.78
CA LEU A 34 -3.30 -14.06 4.82
C LEU A 34 -2.04 -14.44 4.04
N VAL A 35 -1.02 -15.00 4.69
CA VAL A 35 0.18 -15.51 4.02
C VAL A 35 -0.17 -16.62 3.03
N GLN A 36 -1.04 -17.56 3.42
CA GLN A 36 -1.47 -18.63 2.53
C GLN A 36 -2.27 -18.08 1.34
N PHE A 37 -3.21 -17.16 1.59
CA PHE A 37 -3.95 -16.46 0.55
C PHE A 37 -3.01 -15.79 -0.47
N CYS A 38 -2.01 -15.03 -0.01
CA CYS A 38 -1.06 -14.39 -0.92
C CYS A 38 -0.25 -15.39 -1.75
N LYS A 39 0.00 -16.61 -1.24
CA LYS A 39 0.67 -17.67 -2.00
C LYS A 39 -0.26 -18.27 -3.06
N ASP A 40 -1.50 -18.55 -2.68
CA ASP A 40 -2.50 -19.15 -3.56
C ASP A 40 -2.83 -18.22 -4.74
N GLU A 41 -2.90 -16.91 -4.48
CA GLU A 41 -3.11 -15.86 -5.49
C GLU A 41 -1.83 -15.39 -6.20
N ASN A 42 -0.66 -16.03 -5.92
CA ASN A 42 0.63 -15.69 -6.52
C ASN A 42 0.99 -14.18 -6.45
N ILE A 43 0.78 -13.56 -5.29
CA ILE A 43 0.98 -12.13 -5.08
C ILE A 43 2.46 -11.76 -5.19
N GLY A 44 2.80 -10.85 -6.12
CA GLY A 44 4.16 -10.35 -6.31
C GLY A 44 4.53 -9.13 -5.45
N LEU A 45 3.53 -8.33 -5.05
CA LEU A 45 3.71 -7.09 -4.28
C LEU A 45 2.51 -6.86 -3.36
N VAL A 46 2.77 -6.49 -2.11
CA VAL A 46 1.74 -6.12 -1.13
C VAL A 46 1.87 -4.63 -0.80
N GLY A 47 0.78 -3.88 -0.97
CA GLY A 47 0.65 -2.51 -0.48
C GLY A 47 -0.13 -2.44 0.85
N ILE A 48 0.41 -1.78 1.87
CA ILE A 48 -0.24 -1.60 3.17
C ILE A 48 -0.29 -0.11 3.53
N GLY A 49 -1.49 0.46 3.59
CA GLY A 49 -1.73 1.81 4.10
C GLY A 49 -2.03 1.80 5.61
N ALA A 50 -1.33 2.62 6.40
CA ALA A 50 -1.52 2.69 7.85
C ALA A 50 -1.67 4.13 8.38
N MET A 51 -2.73 4.34 9.17
CA MET A 51 -2.81 5.47 10.12
C MET A 51 -2.12 5.09 11.43
N THR A 52 -1.65 6.08 12.20
CA THR A 52 -0.91 5.86 13.46
C THR A 52 -1.63 4.92 14.42
N ARG A 53 -2.96 5.06 14.57
CA ARG A 53 -3.78 4.19 15.44
C ARG A 53 -3.82 2.71 15.01
N MET A 54 -3.44 2.41 13.77
CA MET A 54 -3.43 1.05 13.21
C MET A 54 -2.02 0.50 12.98
N VAL A 55 -0.98 1.34 13.12
CA VAL A 55 0.37 0.99 12.63
C VAL A 55 0.94 -0.26 13.30
N ALA A 56 0.81 -0.41 14.62
CA ALA A 56 1.31 -1.59 15.33
C ALA A 56 0.71 -2.90 14.77
N ARG A 57 -0.57 -2.89 14.37
CA ARG A 57 -1.20 -4.04 13.74
C ARG A 57 -0.74 -4.21 12.29
N ALA A 58 -0.56 -3.12 11.55
CA ALA A 58 -0.05 -3.13 10.18
C ALA A 58 1.38 -3.72 10.12
N TYR A 59 2.25 -3.37 11.06
CA TYR A 59 3.60 -3.95 11.17
C TYR A 59 3.58 -5.45 11.42
N LEU A 60 2.73 -5.94 12.33
CA LEU A 60 2.59 -7.40 12.53
C LEU A 60 2.13 -8.15 11.27
N VAL A 61 1.36 -7.50 10.40
CA VAL A 61 0.94 -8.08 9.11
C VAL A 61 2.10 -8.02 8.11
N ALA A 62 2.75 -6.86 8.02
CA ALA A 62 3.90 -6.63 7.14
C ALA A 62 5.05 -7.61 7.45
N ASP A 63 5.35 -7.81 8.72
CA ASP A 63 6.38 -8.74 9.19
C ASP A 63 6.08 -10.18 8.75
N ALA A 64 4.85 -10.66 8.99
CA ALA A 64 4.47 -12.02 8.60
C ALA A 64 4.56 -12.25 7.09
N LEU A 65 4.20 -11.25 6.28
CA LEU A 65 4.31 -11.32 4.82
C LEU A 65 5.78 -11.27 4.36
N ARG A 66 6.60 -10.42 4.97
CA ARG A 66 8.04 -10.33 4.67
C ARG A 66 8.79 -11.59 5.07
N GLU A 67 8.51 -12.15 6.25
CA GLU A 67 9.04 -13.43 6.71
C GLU A 67 8.69 -14.58 5.75
N ALA A 68 7.53 -14.48 5.09
CA ALA A 68 7.10 -15.43 4.06
C ALA A 68 7.69 -15.16 2.65
N GLY A 69 8.48 -14.10 2.48
CA GLY A 69 9.19 -13.76 1.25
C GLY A 69 8.48 -12.76 0.33
N PHE A 70 7.32 -12.22 0.72
CA PHE A 70 6.61 -11.21 -0.08
C PHE A 70 7.29 -9.84 0.00
N LYS A 71 7.22 -9.10 -1.10
CA LYS A 71 7.61 -7.68 -1.13
C LYS A 71 6.50 -6.82 -0.54
N VAL A 72 6.84 -6.01 0.45
CA VAL A 72 5.89 -5.15 1.17
C VAL A 72 6.26 -3.68 1.00
N VAL A 73 5.32 -2.91 0.46
CA VAL A 73 5.37 -1.45 0.40
C VAL A 73 4.40 -0.91 1.44
N MET A 74 4.86 -0.01 2.30
CA MET A 74 4.01 0.66 3.28
C MET A 74 3.79 2.14 2.92
N GLY A 75 2.62 2.67 3.24
CA GLY A 75 2.30 4.08 3.03
C GLY A 75 1.26 4.59 4.02
N GLY A 76 0.77 5.80 3.78
CA GLY A 76 -0.21 6.48 4.61
C GLY A 76 0.41 7.41 5.66
N PRO A 77 -0.43 8.08 6.46
CA PRO A 77 -0.01 9.21 7.27
C PRO A 77 1.09 8.88 8.28
N HIS A 78 1.05 7.70 8.91
CA HIS A 78 2.08 7.34 9.88
C HIS A 78 3.44 7.12 9.20
N VAL A 79 3.45 6.39 8.09
CA VAL A 79 4.68 6.07 7.35
C VAL A 79 5.29 7.32 6.73
N THR A 80 4.45 8.30 6.35
CA THR A 80 4.93 9.61 5.87
C THR A 80 5.68 10.37 6.95
N GLU A 81 5.18 10.38 8.19
CA GLU A 81 5.79 11.11 9.30
C GLU A 81 6.93 10.33 9.99
N CYS A 82 6.88 9.00 9.98
CA CYS A 82 7.84 8.09 10.62
C CYS A 82 8.40 7.04 9.63
N PRO A 83 9.03 7.43 8.51
CA PRO A 83 9.47 6.47 7.49
C PRO A 83 10.59 5.55 7.98
N ASP A 84 11.46 6.06 8.85
CA ASP A 84 12.59 5.32 9.39
C ASP A 84 12.13 4.19 10.34
N GLU A 85 10.99 4.33 11.02
CA GLU A 85 10.38 3.28 11.84
C GLU A 85 9.97 2.09 10.97
N ALA A 86 9.23 2.34 9.88
CA ALA A 86 8.82 1.29 8.95
C ALA A 86 10.01 0.59 8.25
N LEU A 87 11.11 1.33 8.02
CA LEU A 87 12.32 0.80 7.39
C LEU A 87 13.31 0.18 8.39
N GLY A 88 13.05 0.22 9.69
CA GLY A 88 13.97 -0.27 10.74
C GLY A 88 15.28 0.54 10.82
N ARG A 89 15.24 1.80 10.40
CA ARG A 89 16.40 2.74 10.42
C ARG A 89 16.53 3.48 11.75
N ASP A 90 15.51 3.43 12.59
CA ASP A 90 15.49 3.96 13.96
C ASP A 90 16.06 2.99 15.02
N GLY A 91 16.53 1.81 14.58
CA GLY A 91 17.01 0.73 15.44
C GLY A 91 15.96 -0.34 15.76
N GLY A 92 14.72 -0.16 15.31
CA GLY A 92 13.65 -1.16 15.35
C GLY A 92 13.73 -2.21 14.22
N PRO A 93 12.80 -3.18 14.20
CA PRO A 93 12.67 -4.14 13.12
C PRO A 93 12.31 -3.46 11.79
N ARG A 94 12.74 -4.04 10.67
CA ARG A 94 12.36 -3.58 9.34
C ARG A 94 11.02 -4.19 8.92
N HIS A 95 9.99 -3.36 8.89
CA HIS A 95 8.61 -3.73 8.56
C HIS A 95 8.27 -3.64 7.07
N ALA A 96 9.04 -2.90 6.26
CA ALA A 96 8.77 -2.70 4.83
C ALA A 96 10.02 -2.90 3.95
N ASP A 97 9.84 -3.36 2.71
CA ASP A 97 10.89 -3.26 1.68
C ASP A 97 11.01 -1.81 1.19
N ALA A 98 9.87 -1.13 1.05
CA ALA A 98 9.78 0.23 0.55
C ALA A 98 8.70 1.04 1.28
N VAL A 99 8.85 2.36 1.27
CA VAL A 99 7.82 3.29 1.76
C VAL A 99 7.40 4.29 0.68
N ALA A 100 6.11 4.57 0.60
CA ALA A 100 5.53 5.64 -0.20
C ALA A 100 5.16 6.80 0.73
N LEU A 101 5.83 7.94 0.57
CA LEU A 101 5.59 9.14 1.37
C LEU A 101 4.59 10.05 0.67
N GLY A 102 3.77 10.74 1.44
CA GLY A 102 2.76 11.66 0.92
C GLY A 102 1.62 10.93 0.20
N GLU A 103 1.08 11.57 -0.83
CA GLU A 103 0.02 10.99 -1.67
C GLU A 103 0.65 10.11 -2.76
N ALA A 104 0.16 8.87 -2.85
CA ALA A 104 0.80 7.85 -3.67
C ALA A 104 0.35 7.84 -5.13
N ASP A 105 -0.50 8.78 -5.55
CA ASP A 105 -1.09 8.82 -6.90
C ASP A 105 -0.02 8.74 -8.01
N GLU A 106 1.04 9.55 -7.89
CA GLU A 106 2.13 9.57 -8.88
C GLU A 106 3.21 8.52 -8.60
N THR A 107 3.39 8.12 -7.33
CA THR A 107 4.46 7.19 -6.96
C THR A 107 4.04 5.73 -7.09
N TRP A 108 2.76 5.40 -6.96
CA TRP A 108 2.26 4.03 -7.01
C TRP A 108 2.51 3.34 -8.35
N PRO A 109 2.23 3.94 -9.53
CA PRO A 109 2.58 3.32 -10.80
C PRO A 109 4.08 3.05 -10.94
N LEU A 110 4.92 3.95 -10.40
CA LEU A 110 6.37 3.79 -10.39
C LEU A 110 6.82 2.66 -9.45
N ILE A 111 6.22 2.57 -8.27
CA ILE A 111 6.46 1.50 -7.29
C ILE A 111 6.16 0.13 -7.91
N VAL A 112 4.99 -0.01 -8.54
CA VAL A 112 4.57 -1.27 -9.17
C VAL A 112 5.52 -1.64 -10.32
N ALA A 113 5.88 -0.68 -11.17
CA ALA A 113 6.82 -0.90 -12.26
C ALA A 113 8.22 -1.27 -11.77
N ASP A 114 8.74 -0.59 -10.75
CA ASP A 114 10.04 -0.88 -10.14
C ASP A 114 10.02 -2.26 -9.46
N ALA A 115 8.92 -2.63 -8.80
CA ALA A 115 8.74 -3.97 -8.22
C ALA A 115 8.76 -5.06 -9.31
N ALA A 116 8.04 -4.86 -10.41
CA ALA A 116 7.98 -5.82 -11.52
C ALA A 116 9.35 -6.05 -12.18
N ARG A 117 10.23 -5.04 -12.18
CA ARG A 117 11.61 -5.14 -12.69
C ARG A 117 12.63 -5.62 -11.64
N GLY A 118 12.23 -5.81 -10.39
CA GLY A 118 13.15 -6.13 -9.29
C GLY A 118 14.04 -4.96 -8.86
N GLU A 119 13.62 -3.73 -9.17
CA GLU A 119 14.35 -2.46 -8.93
C GLU A 119 13.69 -1.61 -7.83
N LEU A 120 12.91 -2.25 -6.94
CA LEU A 120 12.17 -1.56 -5.89
C LEU A 120 13.10 -0.72 -4.99
N LYS A 121 12.88 0.60 -4.96
CA LYS A 121 13.59 1.54 -4.08
C LYS A 121 13.05 1.48 -2.66
N GLU A 122 13.87 1.84 -1.67
CA GLU A 122 13.41 1.86 -0.28
C GLU A 122 12.47 3.03 0.04
N VAL A 123 12.58 4.16 -0.66
CA VAL A 123 11.78 5.38 -0.40
C VAL A 123 11.31 5.97 -1.72
N TYR A 124 10.01 6.21 -1.82
CA TYR A 124 9.38 6.98 -2.90
C TYR A 124 8.79 8.25 -2.29
N THR A 125 9.25 9.40 -2.77
CA THR A 125 8.87 10.72 -2.26
C THR A 125 7.98 11.44 -3.28
N PRO A 126 7.05 12.30 -2.84
CA PRO A 126 6.33 13.17 -3.75
C PRO A 126 7.28 14.20 -4.39
N GLN A 127 6.83 14.80 -5.49
CA GLN A 127 7.53 15.95 -6.06
C GLN A 127 7.43 17.14 -5.12
N LEU A 128 8.45 18.00 -5.10
CA LEU A 128 8.47 19.20 -4.26
C LEU A 128 8.32 20.47 -5.10
N ASP A 129 7.56 21.44 -4.59
CA ASP A 129 7.46 22.77 -5.18
C ASP A 129 8.75 23.58 -4.93
N ALA A 130 8.81 24.80 -5.48
CA ALA A 130 9.97 25.69 -5.30
C ALA A 130 10.24 26.10 -3.84
N LYS A 131 9.30 25.84 -2.93
CA LYS A 131 9.40 26.13 -1.49
C LYS A 131 9.69 24.87 -0.67
N GLY A 132 9.82 23.70 -1.31
CA GLY A 132 10.07 22.42 -0.66
C GLY A 132 8.82 21.76 -0.07
N ASN A 133 7.60 22.18 -0.45
CA ASN A 133 6.39 21.50 -0.06
C ASN A 133 6.02 20.41 -1.06
N ASP A 134 5.39 19.35 -0.59
CA ASP A 134 4.78 18.33 -1.45
C ASP A 134 3.84 18.98 -2.48
N ILE A 135 4.09 18.72 -3.75
CA ILE A 135 3.12 18.96 -4.81
C ILE A 135 2.02 17.94 -4.65
N LYS A 136 0.81 18.43 -4.37
CA LYS A 136 -0.37 17.57 -4.27
C LYS A 136 -0.83 17.14 -5.67
N PRO A 137 -1.18 15.86 -5.86
CA PRO A 137 -1.83 15.37 -7.06
C PRO A 137 -2.98 16.27 -7.50
N SER A 138 -3.10 16.46 -8.82
CA SER A 138 -4.25 17.16 -9.38
C SER A 138 -5.51 16.31 -9.19
N LEU A 139 -6.60 16.94 -8.77
CA LEU A 139 -7.92 16.30 -8.79
C LEU A 139 -8.50 16.16 -10.21
N GLN A 140 -7.78 16.61 -11.25
CA GLN A 140 -8.23 16.66 -12.63
C GLN A 140 -7.12 16.25 -13.62
N PRO A 141 -7.36 15.25 -14.49
CA PRO A 141 -8.50 14.34 -14.45
C PRO A 141 -8.39 13.38 -13.26
N TYR A 142 -9.49 13.16 -12.54
CA TYR A 142 -9.54 12.10 -11.53
C TYR A 142 -9.81 10.75 -12.23
N PRO A 143 -9.11 9.66 -11.88
CA PRO A 143 -9.35 8.37 -12.51
C PRO A 143 -10.79 7.92 -12.28
N HIS A 144 -11.37 7.26 -13.29
CA HIS A 144 -12.70 6.68 -13.18
C HIS A 144 -12.61 5.41 -12.32
N ILE A 145 -13.18 5.46 -11.12
CA ILE A 145 -13.33 4.28 -10.27
C ILE A 145 -14.66 3.61 -10.65
N PRO A 146 -14.67 2.36 -11.13
CA PRO A 146 -15.86 1.68 -11.61
C PRO A 146 -16.69 1.14 -10.44
N TRP A 147 -17.32 2.03 -9.68
CA TRP A 147 -18.11 1.71 -8.49
C TRP A 147 -19.25 0.72 -8.79
N GLU A 148 -19.77 0.75 -10.01
CA GLU A 148 -20.86 -0.10 -10.49
C GLU A 148 -20.48 -1.57 -10.69
N THR A 149 -19.20 -1.89 -10.86
CA THR A 149 -18.70 -3.27 -11.02
C THR A 149 -17.97 -3.78 -9.79
N LEU A 150 -17.97 -3.01 -8.69
CA LEU A 150 -17.19 -3.34 -7.53
C LEU A 150 -17.80 -4.50 -6.74
N ASP A 151 -16.96 -5.44 -6.31
CA ASP A 151 -17.38 -6.54 -5.47
C ASP A 151 -17.80 -6.03 -4.09
N LEU A 152 -19.10 -6.06 -3.82
CA LEU A 152 -19.67 -5.53 -2.58
C LEU A 152 -19.40 -6.42 -1.37
N GLU A 153 -18.93 -7.66 -1.55
CA GLU A 153 -18.50 -8.51 -0.43
C GLU A 153 -17.28 -7.90 0.31
N GLN A 154 -16.59 -6.95 -0.32
CA GLN A 154 -15.51 -6.18 0.30
C GLN A 154 -16.00 -5.14 1.31
N PHE A 155 -17.31 -4.92 1.45
CA PHE A 155 -17.88 -3.99 2.44
C PHE A 155 -18.69 -4.70 3.52
N SER A 156 -18.59 -4.18 4.74
CA SER A 156 -19.54 -4.52 5.79
C SER A 156 -20.85 -3.76 5.53
N LEU A 157 -21.79 -4.42 4.86
CA LEU A 157 -23.15 -3.92 4.64
C LEU A 157 -23.98 -4.24 5.90
N VAL A 158 -23.97 -3.32 6.87
CA VAL A 158 -24.81 -3.37 8.09
C VAL A 158 -26.06 -2.54 7.91
#